data_AF-A0A377UWQ7-F1
#
_entry.id   AF-A0A377UWQ7-F1
#
_cell.length_a   1.000
_cell.length_b   1.000
_cell.length_c   1.000
_cell.angle_alpha   90.00
_cell.angle_beta   90.00
_cell.angle_gamma   90.00
#
_symmetry.space_group_name_H-M   'P 1'
#
loop_
_entity.id
_entity.type
_entity.pdbx_description
1 polymer ?
#
loop_
_entity_poly.entity_id
_entity_poly.type
_entity_poly.pdbx_seq_one_letter_code
_entity_poly.pdbx_strand_id
1 'polypeptide(L)'
;MHCALYDAGRCRSCQWLERPVPQQLADKMADLRTLLAAIPVAAWGEPVSGPEAAFRNKAKMVVSGSVERPLLGMLHRGWHSGGPHRLPALSRRVLPRFLLP
;
A
#
# COMPACT_ATOMS: atom_id res chain seq x y z
N MET A 1 -6.53 3.50 -9.08
CA MET A 1 -5.62 4.43 -8.36
C MET A 1 -4.31 4.61 -9.13
N HIS A 2 -3.74 5.84 -9.22
CA HIS A 2 -2.43 6.11 -9.84
C HIS A 2 -1.35 6.44 -8.79
N CYS A 3 -0.14 5.88 -8.90
CA CYS A 3 0.97 6.08 -7.94
C CYS A 3 2.33 6.15 -8.64
N ALA A 4 2.92 7.34 -8.72
CA ALA A 4 4.19 7.56 -9.42
C ALA A 4 5.36 6.69 -8.92
N LEU A 5 5.40 6.34 -7.63
CA LEU A 5 6.46 5.46 -7.08
C LEU A 5 6.28 4.00 -7.49
N TYR A 6 5.04 3.56 -7.73
CA TYR A 6 4.77 2.25 -8.30
C TYR A 6 5.14 2.24 -9.77
N ASP A 7 4.74 3.25 -10.52
CA ASP A 7 5.04 3.36 -11.96
C ASP A 7 6.55 3.41 -12.21
N ALA A 8 7.30 4.12 -11.35
CA ALA A 8 8.76 4.18 -11.39
C ALA A 8 9.47 2.91 -10.86
N GLY A 9 8.74 1.87 -10.43
CA GLY A 9 9.30 0.64 -9.89
C GLY A 9 10.00 0.76 -8.52
N ARG A 10 9.95 1.94 -7.89
CA ARG A 10 10.62 2.25 -6.62
C ARG A 10 9.84 1.79 -5.38
N CYS A 11 8.57 1.40 -5.55
CA CYS A 11 7.71 0.91 -4.48
C CYS A 11 6.79 -0.22 -4.97
N ARG A 12 6.72 -1.31 -4.19
CA ARG A 12 5.86 -2.47 -4.46
C ARG A 12 4.93 -2.84 -3.29
N SER A 13 4.70 -1.89 -2.37
CA SER A 13 3.83 -2.11 -1.21
C SER A 13 2.35 -2.32 -1.57
N CYS A 14 1.92 -1.80 -2.73
CA CYS A 14 0.58 -1.97 -3.28
C CYS A 14 0.63 -3.00 -4.42
N GLN A 15 0.69 -4.28 -4.07
CA GLN A 15 0.95 -5.36 -5.03
C GLN A 15 -0.04 -5.39 -6.21
N TRP A 16 -1.32 -5.11 -5.95
CA TRP A 16 -2.40 -5.23 -6.94
C TRP A 16 -2.88 -3.89 -7.48
N LEU A 17 -2.02 -2.86 -7.46
CA LEU A 17 -2.41 -1.49 -7.83
C LEU A 17 -3.04 -1.40 -9.24
N GLU A 18 -2.54 -2.20 -10.18
CA GLU A 18 -2.98 -2.23 -11.58
C GLU A 18 -4.31 -2.98 -11.79
N ARG A 19 -4.76 -3.75 -10.80
CA ARG A 19 -6.00 -4.53 -10.90
C ARG A 19 -7.20 -3.68 -10.43
N PRO A 20 -8.27 -3.57 -11.23
CA PRO A 20 -9.52 -2.97 -10.76
C PRO A 20 -10.06 -3.70 -9.52
N VAL A 21 -10.64 -2.96 -8.57
CA VAL A 21 -11.14 -3.55 -7.31
C VAL A 21 -12.08 -4.75 -7.51
N PRO A 22 -13.04 -4.75 -8.47
CA PRO A 22 -13.88 -5.92 -8.70
C PRO A 22 -13.09 -7.20 -9.00
N GLN A 23 -12.02 -7.09 -9.81
CA GLN A 23 -11.14 -8.22 -10.10
C GLN A 23 -10.37 -8.66 -8.85
N GLN A 24 -9.89 -7.71 -8.04
CA GLN A 24 -9.22 -8.05 -6.77
C GLN A 24 -10.13 -8.82 -5.82
N LEU A 25 -11.42 -8.47 -5.75
CA LEU A 25 -12.37 -9.17 -4.89
C LEU A 25 -12.66 -10.58 -5.42
N ALA A 26 -12.88 -10.70 -6.73
CA ALA A 26 -13.09 -12.00 -7.38
C ALA A 26 -11.91 -12.95 -7.18
N ASP A 27 -10.67 -12.48 -7.41
CA ASP A 27 -9.45 -13.25 -7.22
C ASP A 27 -9.31 -13.71 -5.75
N LYS A 28 -9.49 -12.81 -4.78
CA LYS A 28 -9.42 -13.15 -3.35
C LYS A 28 -10.46 -14.18 -2.93
N MET A 29 -11.68 -14.10 -3.48
CA MET A 29 -12.73 -15.07 -3.20
C MET A 29 -12.43 -16.44 -3.80
N ALA A 30 -11.88 -16.49 -5.02
CA ALA A 30 -11.45 -17.74 -5.64
C ALA A 30 -10.32 -18.40 -4.84
N ASP A 31 -9.32 -17.62 -4.42
CA ASP A 31 -8.22 -18.07 -3.57
C ASP A 31 -8.74 -18.59 -2.22
N LEU A 32 -9.63 -17.85 -1.57
CA LEU A 32 -10.23 -18.24 -0.29
C LEU A 32 -11.00 -19.57 -0.39
N ARG A 33 -11.82 -19.74 -1.44
CA ARG A 33 -12.55 -20.98 -1.70
C ARG A 33 -11.61 -22.17 -1.89
N THR A 34 -10.49 -21.95 -2.58
CA THR A 34 -9.45 -22.97 -2.77
C THR A 34 -8.79 -23.35 -1.45
N LEU A 35 -8.39 -22.36 -0.64
CA LEU A 35 -7.75 -22.59 0.66
C LEU A 35 -8.66 -23.33 1.66
N LEU A 36 -9.98 -23.11 1.57
CA LEU A 36 -10.96 -23.71 2.46
C LEU A 36 -11.66 -24.94 1.86
N ALA A 37 -11.19 -25.50 0.74
CA ALA A 37 -11.86 -26.59 0.03
C ALA A 37 -12.11 -27.85 0.89
N ALA A 38 -11.27 -28.10 1.89
CA ALA A 38 -11.40 -29.23 2.81
C ALA A 38 -12.28 -28.95 4.05
N ILE A 39 -12.76 -27.71 4.22
CA ILE A 39 -13.54 -27.28 5.39
C ILE A 39 -14.97 -26.97 4.93
N PRO A 40 -16.01 -27.56 5.55
CA PRO A 40 -17.39 -27.24 5.19
C PRO A 40 -17.73 -25.80 5.58
N VAL A 41 -17.91 -24.94 4.57
CA VAL A 41 -18.38 -23.56 4.74
C VAL A 41 -19.87 -23.50 4.46
N ALA A 42 -20.67 -23.19 5.48
CA ALA A 42 -22.14 -23.21 5.37
C ALA A 42 -22.68 -22.16 4.38
N ALA A 43 -22.06 -20.98 4.30
CA ALA A 43 -22.45 -19.92 3.37
C ALA A 43 -21.26 -19.01 3.04
N TRP A 44 -21.19 -18.56 1.78
CA TRP A 44 -20.24 -17.54 1.34
C TRP A 44 -20.93 -16.18 1.32
N GLY A 45 -20.35 -15.21 2.02
CA GLY A 45 -20.81 -13.82 1.97
C GLY A 45 -20.29 -13.08 0.74
N GLU A 46 -21.01 -12.02 0.35
CA GLU A 46 -20.54 -11.10 -0.70
C GLU A 46 -19.34 -10.27 -0.21
N PRO A 47 -18.31 -10.06 -1.06
CA PRO A 47 -17.15 -9.25 -0.70
C PRO A 47 -17.52 -7.81 -0.42
N VAL A 48 -16.95 -7.25 0.66
CA VAL A 48 -17.12 -5.84 1.01
C VAL A 48 -15.83 -5.07 0.70
N SER A 49 -15.96 -3.95 0.00
CA SER A 49 -14.83 -3.06 -0.32
C SER A 49 -14.98 -1.67 0.27
N GLY A 50 -13.87 -1.11 0.73
CA GLY A 50 -13.76 0.29 1.12
C GLY A 50 -13.34 1.22 -0.03
N PRO A 51 -12.98 2.48 0.26
CA PRO A 51 -12.51 3.42 -0.74
C PRO A 51 -11.19 2.94 -1.38
N GLU A 52 -11.03 3.19 -2.68
CA GLU A 52 -9.83 2.77 -3.40
C GLU A 52 -8.56 3.52 -2.93
N ALA A 53 -8.72 4.71 -2.36
CA ALA A 53 -7.62 5.59 -1.96
C ALA A 53 -7.75 6.08 -0.52
N ALA A 54 -6.64 6.57 0.05
CA ALA A 54 -6.54 7.13 1.39
C ALA A 54 -7.02 6.19 2.52
N PHE A 55 -7.04 4.87 2.29
CA PHE A 55 -7.56 3.88 3.21
C PHE A 55 -6.59 3.51 4.34
N ARG A 56 -5.29 3.76 4.20
CA ARG A 56 -4.29 3.51 5.26
C ARG A 56 -4.14 4.73 6.17
N ASN A 57 -4.40 4.54 7.45
CA ASN A 57 -4.25 5.57 8.50
C ASN A 57 -2.90 5.52 9.24
N LYS A 58 -2.00 4.61 8.86
CA LYS A 58 -0.66 4.45 9.44
C LYS A 58 0.33 4.06 8.33
N ALA A 59 1.59 4.45 8.51
CA ALA A 59 2.72 4.03 7.68
C ALA A 59 3.91 3.69 8.56
N LYS A 60 4.64 2.64 8.22
CA LYS A 60 5.96 2.35 8.79
C LYS A 60 7.02 2.90 7.85
N MET A 61 7.98 3.63 8.40
CA MET A 61 9.12 4.16 7.67
C MET A 61 10.41 3.60 8.25
N VAL A 62 11.41 3.51 7.38
CA VAL A 62 12.79 3.15 7.68
C VAL A 62 13.52 4.45 8.00
N VAL A 63 14.37 4.41 9.02
CA VAL A 63 15.28 5.49 9.37
C VAL A 63 16.68 5.12 8.87
N SER A 64 17.33 6.04 8.18
CA SER A 64 18.71 5.92 7.68
C SER A 64 19.42 7.29 7.75
N GLY A 65 20.64 7.43 7.22
CA GLY A 65 21.41 8.68 7.33
C GLY A 65 22.21 8.76 8.64
N SER A 66 22.53 9.99 9.07
CA SER A 66 23.26 10.24 10.33
C SER A 66 22.33 10.73 11.44
N VAL A 67 22.85 10.84 12.65
CA VAL A 67 22.11 11.37 13.81
C VAL A 67 21.67 12.82 13.56
N GLU A 68 22.54 13.63 12.94
CA GLU A 68 22.31 15.04 12.66
C GLU A 68 21.40 15.27 11.45
N ARG A 69 21.33 14.30 10.53
CA ARG A 69 20.52 14.36 9.31
C ARG A 69 19.85 13.00 9.04
N PRO A 70 18.81 12.63 9.81
CA PRO A 70 18.10 11.38 9.61
C PRO A 70 17.24 11.45 8.35
N LEU A 71 17.28 10.38 7.57
CA LEU A 71 16.48 10.16 6.38
C LEU A 71 15.35 9.17 6.69
N LEU A 72 14.11 9.56 6.42
CA LEU A 72 12.92 8.74 6.62
C LEU A 72 12.35 8.31 5.27
N GLY A 73 12.16 7.01 5.05
CA GLY A 73 11.73 6.49 3.75
C GLY A 73 11.16 5.08 3.77
N MET A 74 10.88 4.53 2.60
CA MET A 74 10.49 3.13 2.42
C MET A 74 11.72 2.26 2.15
N LEU A 75 11.69 0.98 2.54
CA LEU A 75 12.74 0.00 2.24
C LEU A 75 12.82 -0.21 0.72
N HIS A 76 13.75 0.46 0.06
CA HIS A 76 14.12 0.19 -1.33
C HIS A 76 15.61 0.47 -1.54
N ARG A 77 16.31 -0.44 -2.24
CA ARG A 77 17.70 -0.22 -2.67
C ARG A 77 17.70 0.93 -3.68
N GLY A 78 18.42 2.01 -3.40
CA GLY A 78 18.47 3.19 -4.28
C GLY A 78 17.54 4.34 -3.89
N TRP A 79 17.09 4.43 -2.63
CA TRP A 79 16.44 5.64 -2.14
C TRP A 79 17.47 6.78 -2.03
N HIS A 80 17.63 7.52 -3.12
CA HIS A 80 18.16 8.87 -3.11
C HIS A 80 17.00 9.81 -2.78
N SER A 81 17.31 10.88 -2.06
CA SER A 81 16.45 11.97 -1.56
C SER A 81 15.52 12.57 -2.63
N GLY A 82 14.52 11.81 -3.07
CA GLY A 82 13.40 12.29 -3.86
C GLY A 82 12.37 12.85 -2.90
N GLY A 83 11.94 14.09 -3.13
CA GLY A 83 11.03 14.84 -2.27
C GLY A 83 9.68 14.17 -2.00
N PRO A 84 8.72 14.90 -1.41
CA PRO A 84 7.47 14.31 -0.91
C PRO A 84 6.60 13.80 -2.06
N HIS A 85 6.74 12.52 -2.41
CA HIS A 85 5.81 11.86 -3.32
C HIS A 85 4.51 11.56 -2.57
N ARG A 86 3.38 12.01 -3.11
CA ARG A 86 2.07 11.69 -2.56
C ARG A 86 1.86 10.17 -2.64
N LEU A 87 1.62 9.55 -1.49
CA LEU A 87 1.29 8.13 -1.39
C LEU A 87 -0.25 7.99 -1.39
N PRO A 88 -0.89 7.62 -2.51
CA PRO A 88 -2.34 7.68 -2.67
C PRO A 88 -3.09 6.70 -1.75
N ALA A 89 -2.44 5.62 -1.30
CA ALA A 89 -3.03 4.69 -0.33
C ALA A 89 -3.08 5.25 1.10
N LEU A 90 -2.21 6.21 1.44
CA LEU A 90 -2.17 6.83 2.77
C LEU A 90 -3.17 7.98 2.86
N SER A 91 -3.89 8.04 3.97
CA SER A 91 -4.73 9.19 4.30
C SER A 91 -3.88 10.46 4.41
N ARG A 92 -4.46 11.61 4.03
CA ARG A 92 -3.79 12.92 4.15
C ARG A 92 -3.33 13.25 5.57
N ARG A 93 -3.94 12.60 6.58
CA ARG A 93 -3.56 12.74 8.00
C ARG A 93 -2.25 12.02 8.35
N VAL A 94 -1.78 11.12 7.50
CA VAL A 94 -0.60 10.27 7.76
C VAL A 94 0.67 10.82 7.13
N LEU A 95 0.56 11.61 6.06
CA LEU A 95 1.73 12.27 5.51
C LEU A 95 2.23 13.27 6.55
N PRO A 96 3.43 13.07 7.11
CA PRO A 96 4.00 14.07 7.98
C PRO A 96 4.18 15.33 7.13
N ARG A 97 3.91 16.49 7.71
CA ARG A 97 4.47 17.76 7.22
C ARG A 97 6.00 17.63 7.29
N PHE A 98 6.61 16.97 6.32
CA PHE A 98 8.06 16.95 6.10
C PHE A 98 8.47 18.22 5.33
N LEU A 99 7.91 19.34 5.77
CA LEU A 99 8.32 20.69 5.46
C LEU A 99 8.79 21.26 6.80
N LEU A 100 10.01 20.93 7.19
CA LEU A 100 10.81 21.87 7.96
C LEU A 100 12.17 21.99 7.27
N PRO A 101 12.68 23.22 7.10
CA PRO A 101 14.02 23.48 6.58
C PRO A 101 15.11 22.88 7.46
#